data_AF-A0A9N7R3H8-F1
#
_entry.id   AF-A0A9N7R3H8-F1
#
_cell.length_a   1.000
_cell.length_b   1.000
_cell.length_c   1.000
_cell.angle_alpha   90.00
_cell.angle_beta   90.00
_cell.angle_gamma   90.00
#
_symmetry.space_group_name_H-M   'P 1'
#
loop_
_entity.id
_entity.type
_entity.pdbx_description
1 polymer ?
#
loop_
_entity_poly.entity_id
_entity_poly.type
_entity_poly.pdbx_seq_one_letter_code
_entity_poly.pdbx_strand_id
1 'polypeptide(L)'
;YFVALQRANPNTAVDWEFQGGDMARHVPDREFKFVFWTFGPAIQNFEMCPSVISIDGTHLRGHYKGKLLVVVAQTANKRLLPMAYALVDEESTNSWSFFLRNLRRFVVFDRQICVLSDRDVGLRSAIESLPDWQEPAAYHRICLRHLRSNVVTRFRSKKIQDWCWDLGSQLSKQKFRQTKEQLQEFNPDAYNYLFKIPLNQWTLYRDEKRRWGTLTTNISESYNNILKGVRFLPCRALVDTTFHKTLDLFRQEQNKSSRCRSPIVGEHYVAFLQLKQTAATHE
;
A
#
# COMPACT_ATOMS: atom_id res chain seq x y z
N TYR A 1 3.69 -11.42 24.77
CA TYR A 1 2.79 -10.31 24.35
C TYR A 1 1.84 -10.76 23.25
N PHE A 2 2.34 -11.16 22.06
CA PHE A 2 1.47 -11.63 20.96
C PHE A 2 0.46 -12.71 21.34
N VAL A 3 0.84 -13.71 22.16
CA VAL A 3 -0.10 -14.71 22.69
C VAL A 3 -1.28 -14.07 23.43
N ALA A 4 -1.02 -13.06 24.26
CA ALA A 4 -2.09 -12.33 24.96
C ALA A 4 -2.94 -11.52 23.98
N LEU A 5 -2.31 -10.92 22.96
CA LEU A 5 -3.01 -10.15 21.93
C LEU A 5 -3.94 -11.04 21.09
N GLN A 6 -3.52 -12.26 20.73
CA GLN A 6 -4.33 -13.24 20.02
C GLN A 6 -5.49 -13.77 20.88
N ARG A 7 -5.27 -13.98 22.19
CA ARG A 7 -6.33 -14.36 23.13
C ARG A 7 -7.39 -13.26 23.27
N ALA A 8 -6.97 -12.00 23.32
CA ALA A 8 -7.87 -10.86 23.47
C ALA A 8 -8.58 -10.46 22.15
N ASN A 9 -7.97 -10.75 21.00
CA ASN A 9 -8.47 -10.37 19.68
C ASN A 9 -8.52 -11.59 18.76
N PRO A 10 -9.66 -12.32 18.73
CA PRO A 10 -9.85 -13.45 17.83
C PRO A 10 -9.48 -13.12 16.38
N ASN A 11 -8.98 -14.12 15.64
CA ASN A 11 -8.50 -14.00 14.26
C ASN A 11 -7.29 -13.09 14.05
N THR A 12 -6.63 -12.61 15.12
CA THR A 12 -5.30 -12.02 15.00
C THR A 12 -4.29 -13.10 14.62
N ALA A 13 -3.60 -12.91 13.50
CA ALA A 13 -2.53 -13.79 13.05
C ALA A 13 -1.17 -13.17 13.31
N VAL A 14 -0.22 -14.03 13.70
CA VAL A 14 1.18 -13.68 13.94
C VAL A 14 2.03 -14.82 13.38
N ASP A 15 3.09 -14.48 12.66
CA ASP A 15 4.03 -15.46 12.13
C ASP A 15 5.47 -15.00 12.33
N TRP A 16 6.38 -15.96 12.54
CA TRP A 16 7.77 -15.69 12.92
C TRP A 16 8.74 -16.38 11.97
N GLU A 17 9.78 -15.65 11.56
CA GLU A 17 10.95 -16.22 10.89
C GLU A 17 12.14 -16.17 11.84
N PHE A 18 12.89 -17.28 11.87
CA PHE A 18 14.12 -17.40 12.64
C PHE A 18 15.26 -17.77 11.70
N GLN A 19 16.47 -17.33 12.05
CA GLN A 19 17.70 -17.69 11.34
C GLN A 19 18.66 -18.42 12.29
N GLY A 20 19.43 -19.35 11.74
CA GLY A 20 20.35 -20.18 12.52
C GLY A 20 19.67 -21.38 13.20
N GLY A 21 20.51 -22.31 13.64
CA GLY A 21 20.13 -23.66 14.09
C GLY A 21 20.64 -24.72 13.12
N ASP A 22 21.92 -25.10 13.29
CA ASP A 22 22.50 -26.24 12.58
C ASP A 22 22.40 -27.48 13.48
N MET A 23 21.52 -28.43 13.13
CA MET A 23 21.39 -29.70 13.86
C MET A 23 22.70 -30.50 13.87
N ALA A 24 23.63 -30.24 12.93
CA ALA A 24 24.93 -30.91 12.90
C ALA A 24 25.94 -30.33 13.90
N ARG A 25 25.74 -29.08 14.39
CA ARG A 25 26.71 -28.37 15.25
C ARG A 25 26.24 -28.12 16.68
N HIS A 26 25.08 -28.65 17.08
CA HIS A 26 24.51 -28.47 18.43
C HIS A 26 24.48 -27.01 18.91
N VAL A 27 24.20 -26.05 18.00
CA VAL A 27 23.94 -24.65 18.40
C VAL A 27 22.43 -24.51 18.61
N PRO A 28 21.95 -24.39 19.86
CA PRO A 28 20.52 -24.48 20.19
C PRO A 28 19.73 -23.21 19.86
N ASP A 29 20.40 -22.08 19.65
CA ASP A 29 19.72 -20.79 19.58
C ASP A 29 19.34 -20.43 18.14
N ARG A 30 18.05 -20.59 17.85
CA ARG A 30 17.40 -19.96 16.70
C ARG A 30 17.29 -18.46 16.98
N GLU A 31 17.97 -17.62 16.20
CA GLU A 31 17.91 -16.18 16.34
C GLU A 31 16.64 -15.64 15.69
N PHE A 32 15.95 -14.72 16.37
CA PHE A 32 14.81 -14.03 15.81
C PHE A 32 15.24 -13.22 14.57
N LYS A 33 14.51 -13.41 13.46
CA LYS A 33 14.74 -12.66 12.23
C LYS A 33 13.57 -11.73 11.92
N PHE A 34 12.39 -12.27 11.62
CA PHE A 34 11.20 -11.50 11.24
C PHE A 34 9.99 -11.83 12.08
N VAL A 35 9.10 -10.86 12.25
CA VAL A 35 7.74 -11.11 12.75
C VAL A 35 6.73 -10.36 11.91
N PHE A 36 5.68 -11.06 11.51
CA PHE A 36 4.49 -10.52 10.87
C PHE A 36 3.34 -10.51 11.87
N TRP A 37 2.48 -9.49 11.81
CA TRP A 37 1.20 -9.53 12.52
C TRP A 37 0.10 -8.76 11.80
N THR A 38 -1.14 -9.19 12.02
CA THR A 38 -2.36 -8.56 11.53
C THR A 38 -3.48 -8.75 12.56
N PHE A 39 -4.41 -7.81 12.62
CA PHE A 39 -5.51 -7.85 13.59
C PHE A 39 -6.77 -8.41 12.95
N GLY A 40 -7.44 -9.35 13.63
CA GLY A 40 -8.67 -9.99 13.14
C GLY A 40 -9.74 -9.00 12.63
N PRO A 41 -10.07 -7.93 13.39
CA PRO A 41 -11.03 -6.94 12.92
C PRO A 41 -10.60 -6.21 11.64
N ALA A 42 -9.29 -6.00 11.40
CA ALA A 42 -8.81 -5.36 10.18
C ALA A 42 -8.99 -6.27 8.95
N ILE A 43 -8.76 -7.58 9.10
CA ILE A 43 -9.02 -8.58 8.05
C ILE A 43 -10.51 -8.56 7.67
N GLN A 44 -11.39 -8.64 8.66
CA GLN A 44 -12.85 -8.63 8.45
C GLN A 44 -13.33 -7.33 7.77
N ASN A 45 -12.82 -6.17 8.18
CA ASN A 45 -13.19 -4.90 7.56
C ASN A 45 -12.70 -4.77 6.12
N PHE A 46 -11.60 -5.43 5.77
CA PHE A 46 -11.06 -5.34 4.41
C PHE A 46 -12.01 -5.98 3.38
N GLU A 47 -12.80 -6.98 3.75
CA GLU A 47 -13.80 -7.60 2.85
C GLU A 47 -14.79 -6.58 2.26
N MET A 48 -15.09 -5.51 3.02
CA MET A 48 -15.98 -4.42 2.58
C MET A 48 -15.25 -3.28 1.84
N CYS A 49 -13.93 -3.31 1.77
CA CYS A 49 -13.12 -2.28 1.12
C CYS A 49 -12.87 -2.63 -0.36
N PRO A 50 -12.56 -1.65 -1.23
CA PRO A 50 -11.98 -1.93 -2.53
C PRO A 50 -10.76 -2.84 -2.41
N SER A 51 -10.54 -3.73 -3.39
CA SER A 51 -9.38 -4.65 -3.41
C SER A 51 -8.07 -3.93 -3.77
N VAL A 52 -7.79 -2.79 -3.15
CA VAL A 52 -6.61 -1.97 -3.38
C VAL A 52 -5.86 -1.81 -2.07
N ILE A 53 -4.58 -2.14 -2.09
CA ILE A 53 -3.71 -2.06 -0.93
C ILE A 53 -2.49 -1.22 -1.28
N SER A 54 -2.03 -0.42 -0.31
CA SER A 54 -0.81 0.36 -0.41
C SER A 54 0.22 -0.24 0.53
N ILE A 55 1.36 -0.66 -0.02
CA ILE A 55 2.46 -1.24 0.76
C ILE A 55 3.60 -0.22 0.80
N ASP A 56 4.18 -0.04 1.98
CA ASP A 56 5.32 0.85 2.18
C ASP A 56 6.19 0.34 3.34
N GLY A 57 7.48 0.65 3.28
CA GLY A 57 8.47 0.28 4.28
C GLY A 57 9.04 1.51 4.97
N THR A 58 9.40 1.37 6.24
CA THR A 58 9.97 2.51 6.96
C THR A 58 11.02 2.12 7.99
N HIS A 59 12.07 2.92 8.06
CA HIS A 59 13.22 2.68 8.93
C HIS A 59 12.84 2.92 10.39
N LEU A 60 13.18 1.95 11.24
CA LEU A 60 13.19 2.17 12.69
C LEU A 60 14.33 3.14 13.04
N ARG A 61 14.13 3.90 14.11
CA ARG A 61 15.08 4.95 14.55
C ARG A 61 15.60 4.75 15.97
N GLY A 62 15.11 3.74 16.67
CA GLY A 62 15.60 3.35 17.99
C GLY A 62 16.87 2.49 17.94
N HIS A 63 17.16 1.80 19.03
CA HIS A 63 18.31 0.88 19.12
C HIS A 63 18.24 -0.29 18.12
N TYR A 64 17.03 -0.67 17.71
CA TYR A 64 16.80 -1.71 16.71
C TYR A 64 16.84 -1.10 15.31
N LYS A 65 17.85 -1.46 14.51
CA LYS A 65 18.12 -0.90 13.17
C LYS A 65 17.29 -1.52 12.04
N GLY A 66 16.23 -2.25 12.37
CA GLY A 66 15.37 -2.89 11.39
C GLY A 66 14.43 -1.93 10.64
N LYS A 67 13.52 -2.51 9.87
CA LYS A 67 12.46 -1.81 9.14
C LYS A 67 11.09 -2.32 9.56
N LEU A 68 10.12 -1.42 9.55
CA LEU A 68 8.71 -1.75 9.71
C LEU A 68 8.04 -1.65 8.35
N LEU A 69 7.59 -2.79 7.84
CA LEU A 69 6.75 -2.88 6.65
C LEU A 69 5.29 -2.72 7.08
N VAL A 70 4.53 -1.95 6.33
CA VAL A 70 3.10 -1.73 6.58
C VAL A 70 2.30 -1.91 5.31
N VAL A 71 1.09 -2.43 5.48
CA VAL A 71 0.08 -2.42 4.42
C VAL A 71 -1.19 -1.74 4.91
N VAL A 72 -1.65 -0.80 4.11
CA VAL A 72 -2.80 0.04 4.41
C VAL A 72 -3.76 -0.03 3.23
N ALA A 73 -5.01 -0.38 3.52
CA ALA A 73 -6.11 -0.24 2.58
C ALA A 73 -6.83 1.10 2.82
N GLN A 74 -7.69 1.46 1.87
CA GLN A 74 -8.61 2.57 2.03
C GLN A 74 -10.04 2.05 2.05
N THR A 75 -10.82 2.46 3.04
CA THR A 75 -12.24 2.12 3.10
C THR A 75 -13.02 2.86 2.01
N ALA A 76 -14.24 2.43 1.72
CA ALA A 76 -15.13 3.13 0.79
C ALA A 76 -15.36 4.61 1.17
N ASN A 77 -15.27 4.94 2.46
CA ASN A 77 -15.37 6.30 2.98
C ASN A 77 -14.06 7.10 2.91
N LYS A 78 -13.08 6.65 2.13
CA LYS A 78 -11.74 7.26 1.96
C LYS A 78 -10.92 7.33 3.26
N ARG A 79 -11.17 6.44 4.21
CA ARG A 79 -10.45 6.39 5.51
C ARG A 79 -9.35 5.33 5.49
N LEU A 80 -8.32 5.53 6.30
CA LEU A 80 -7.21 4.60 6.41
C LEU A 80 -7.66 3.33 7.14
N LEU A 81 -7.30 2.18 6.59
CA LEU A 81 -7.44 0.87 7.22
C LEU A 81 -6.05 0.20 7.26
N PRO A 82 -5.28 0.37 8.34
CA PRO A 82 -4.06 -0.38 8.54
C PRO A 82 -4.40 -1.87 8.73
N MET A 83 -3.80 -2.74 7.94
CA MET A 83 -4.19 -4.16 7.92
C MET A 83 -3.13 -5.07 8.52
N ALA A 84 -1.88 -4.91 8.14
CA ALA A 84 -0.81 -5.77 8.59
C ALA A 84 0.54 -5.05 8.64
N TYR A 85 1.46 -5.70 9.34
CA TYR A 85 2.76 -5.17 9.69
C TYR A 85 3.80 -6.28 9.66
N ALA A 86 5.05 -5.93 9.40
CA ALA A 86 6.18 -6.80 9.71
C ALA A 86 7.40 -6.02 10.20
N LEU A 87 8.08 -6.57 11.20
CA LEU A 87 9.43 -6.15 11.58
C LEU A 87 10.42 -7.03 10.84
N VAL A 88 11.29 -6.38 10.06
CA VAL A 88 12.32 -7.02 9.25
C VAL A 88 13.68 -6.39 9.48
N ASP A 89 14.76 -7.05 9.08
CA ASP A 89 16.13 -6.53 9.19
C ASP A 89 16.40 -5.44 8.14
N GLU A 90 15.97 -5.67 6.91
CA GLU A 90 16.13 -4.79 5.75
C GLU A 90 14.97 -4.94 4.75
N GLU A 91 14.93 -4.11 3.69
CA GLU A 91 13.96 -4.25 2.58
C GLU A 91 14.63 -5.06 1.45
N SER A 92 14.87 -6.34 1.71
CA SER A 92 15.40 -7.29 0.74
C SER A 92 14.29 -8.11 0.10
N THR A 93 14.58 -8.78 -1.02
CA THR A 93 13.66 -9.75 -1.64
C THR A 93 13.18 -10.81 -0.64
N ASN A 94 14.02 -11.24 0.30
CA ASN A 94 13.63 -12.22 1.32
C ASN A 94 12.60 -11.65 2.31
N SER A 95 12.89 -10.46 2.87
CA SER A 95 11.98 -9.78 3.82
C SER A 95 10.61 -9.48 3.20
N TRP A 96 10.59 -9.02 1.94
CA TRP A 96 9.37 -8.77 1.20
C TRP A 96 8.64 -10.07 0.87
N SER A 97 9.37 -11.14 0.52
CA SER A 97 8.76 -12.45 0.29
C SER A 97 8.08 -13.00 1.54
N PHE A 98 8.73 -12.88 2.71
CA PHE A 98 8.13 -13.22 3.99
C PHE A 98 6.85 -12.42 4.25
N PHE A 99 6.90 -11.10 4.06
CA PHE A 99 5.75 -10.23 4.24
C PHE A 99 4.59 -10.58 3.30
N LEU A 100 4.87 -10.75 2.00
CA LEU A 100 3.88 -11.05 0.98
C LEU A 100 3.25 -12.44 1.13
N ARG A 101 4.02 -13.47 1.51
CA ARG A 101 3.48 -14.80 1.80
C ARG A 101 2.48 -14.75 2.96
N ASN A 102 2.85 -14.08 4.04
CA ASN A 102 1.98 -13.91 5.20
C ASN A 102 0.77 -13.05 4.91
N LEU A 103 0.93 -11.98 4.13
CA LEU A 103 -0.17 -11.14 3.69
C LEU A 103 -1.18 -11.92 2.85
N ARG A 104 -0.70 -12.74 1.90
CA ARG A 104 -1.55 -13.62 1.07
C ARG A 104 -2.28 -14.65 1.91
N ARG A 105 -1.58 -15.29 2.87
CA ARG A 105 -2.12 -16.33 3.73
C ARG A 105 -3.20 -15.82 4.69
N PHE A 106 -2.97 -14.67 5.32
CA PHE A 106 -3.79 -14.23 6.46
C PHE A 106 -4.77 -13.10 6.16
N VAL A 107 -4.56 -12.30 5.12
CA VAL A 107 -5.36 -11.08 4.88
C VAL A 107 -6.08 -11.12 3.54
N VAL A 108 -5.42 -11.59 2.49
CA VAL A 108 -5.95 -11.52 1.11
C VAL A 108 -6.07 -12.90 0.46
N PHE A 109 -6.41 -13.91 1.27
CA PHE A 109 -6.56 -15.29 0.82
C PHE A 109 -7.56 -15.38 -0.34
N ASP A 110 -7.12 -15.94 -1.47
CA ASP A 110 -7.86 -16.09 -2.73
C ASP A 110 -8.47 -14.81 -3.36
N ARG A 111 -8.21 -13.64 -2.77
CA ARG A 111 -8.74 -12.37 -3.25
C ARG A 111 -7.84 -11.78 -4.33
N GLN A 112 -8.41 -11.45 -5.49
CA GLN A 112 -7.73 -10.61 -6.47
C GLN A 112 -7.49 -9.21 -5.90
N ILE A 113 -6.23 -8.79 -5.86
CA ILE A 113 -5.82 -7.53 -5.23
C ILE A 113 -4.99 -6.66 -6.17
N CYS A 114 -5.14 -5.36 -6.03
CA CYS A 114 -4.29 -4.37 -6.66
C CYS A 114 -3.30 -3.85 -5.62
N VAL A 115 -2.01 -4.07 -5.84
CA VAL A 115 -0.93 -3.57 -5.00
C VAL A 115 -0.44 -2.27 -5.57
N LEU A 116 -0.54 -1.20 -4.80
CA LEU A 116 0.10 0.07 -5.11
C LEU A 116 1.34 0.22 -4.21
N SER A 117 2.49 0.42 -4.82
CA SER A 117 3.73 0.67 -4.07
C SER A 117 4.57 1.75 -4.75
N ASP A 118 5.66 2.13 -4.10
CA ASP A 118 6.74 2.83 -4.77
C ASP A 118 7.50 1.89 -5.75
N ARG A 119 8.70 2.31 -6.17
CA ARG A 119 9.57 1.53 -7.06
C ARG A 119 10.67 0.79 -6.31
N ASP A 120 10.40 0.29 -5.11
CA ASP A 120 11.35 -0.54 -4.38
C ASP A 120 11.75 -1.79 -5.18
N VAL A 121 13.06 -2.03 -5.26
CA VAL A 121 13.62 -3.12 -6.06
C VAL A 121 13.37 -4.46 -5.39
N GLY A 122 13.50 -4.53 -4.06
CA GLY A 122 13.27 -5.76 -3.29
C GLY A 122 11.82 -6.23 -3.38
N LEU A 123 10.86 -5.30 -3.26
CA LEU A 123 9.43 -5.59 -3.38
C LEU A 123 9.09 -6.10 -4.77
N ARG A 124 9.59 -5.43 -5.82
CA ARG A 124 9.35 -5.86 -7.20
C ARG A 124 9.89 -7.27 -7.44
N SER A 125 11.12 -7.55 -7.02
CA SER A 125 11.70 -8.90 -7.15
C SER A 125 10.93 -9.95 -6.35
N ALA A 126 10.43 -9.61 -5.16
CA ALA A 126 9.59 -10.51 -4.37
C ALA A 126 8.26 -10.80 -5.08
N ILE A 127 7.58 -9.78 -5.61
CA ILE A 127 6.36 -9.95 -6.41
C ILE A 127 6.63 -10.86 -7.61
N GLU A 128 7.69 -10.60 -8.39
CA GLU A 128 8.09 -11.37 -9.58
C GLU A 128 8.37 -12.86 -9.27
N SER A 129 8.84 -13.17 -8.06
CA SER A 129 9.17 -14.53 -7.62
C SER A 129 8.03 -15.31 -6.98
N LEU A 130 6.90 -14.66 -6.65
CA LEU A 130 5.77 -15.29 -5.97
C LEU A 130 4.57 -15.42 -6.94
N PRO A 131 4.19 -16.65 -7.35
CA PRO A 131 3.09 -16.88 -8.30
C PRO A 131 1.76 -16.27 -7.85
N ASP A 132 1.43 -16.37 -6.56
CA ASP A 132 0.21 -15.80 -6.01
C ASP A 132 0.19 -14.27 -6.02
N TRP A 133 1.31 -13.62 -6.35
CA TRP A 133 1.42 -12.17 -6.50
C TRP A 133 1.57 -11.74 -7.96
N GLN A 134 1.37 -12.66 -8.90
CA GLN A 134 1.28 -12.38 -10.33
C GLN A 134 -0.18 -12.28 -10.81
N GLU A 135 -0.38 -11.71 -12.00
CA GLU A 135 -1.70 -11.64 -12.62
C GLU A 135 -2.16 -13.07 -12.99
N PRO A 136 -3.42 -13.46 -12.71
CA PRO A 136 -4.55 -12.61 -12.30
C PRO A 136 -4.79 -12.48 -10.79
N ALA A 137 -4.00 -13.15 -9.94
CA ALA A 137 -4.20 -13.14 -8.48
C ALA A 137 -3.83 -11.79 -7.83
N ALA A 138 -2.85 -11.08 -8.39
CA ALA A 138 -2.48 -9.74 -7.98
C ALA A 138 -2.07 -8.86 -9.16
N TYR A 139 -2.39 -7.58 -9.05
CA TYR A 139 -2.07 -6.54 -10.03
C TYR A 139 -1.12 -5.54 -9.39
N HIS A 140 0.16 -5.56 -9.76
CA HIS A 140 1.12 -4.57 -9.25
C HIS A 140 1.04 -3.28 -10.04
N ARG A 141 0.88 -2.14 -9.34
CA ARG A 141 0.80 -0.79 -9.88
C ARG A 141 1.80 0.11 -9.16
N ILE A 142 2.39 1.04 -9.92
CA ILE A 142 3.39 1.98 -9.41
C ILE A 142 2.69 3.28 -9.02
N CYS A 143 3.05 3.80 -7.85
CA CYS A 143 2.65 5.12 -7.40
C CYS A 143 3.08 6.20 -8.41
N LEU A 144 2.11 6.90 -8.98
CA LEU A 144 2.35 7.94 -9.99
C LEU A 144 3.15 9.12 -9.41
N ARG A 145 2.96 9.44 -8.13
CA ARG A 145 3.73 10.50 -7.47
C ARG A 145 5.21 10.13 -7.34
N HIS A 146 5.52 8.87 -7.01
CA HIS A 146 6.92 8.39 -6.96
C HIS A 146 7.54 8.31 -8.35
N LEU A 147 6.78 7.85 -9.36
CA LEU A 147 7.22 7.89 -10.76
C LEU A 147 7.53 9.33 -11.20
N ARG A 148 6.64 10.28 -10.89
CA ARG A 148 6.82 11.71 -11.14
C ARG A 148 8.06 12.26 -10.43
N SER A 149 8.30 11.88 -9.18
CA SER A 149 9.51 12.26 -8.44
C SER A 149 10.78 11.76 -9.13
N ASN A 150 10.79 10.51 -9.62
CA ASN A 150 11.94 9.97 -10.35
C ASN A 150 12.18 10.69 -11.67
N VAL A 151 11.12 11.10 -12.37
CA VAL A 151 11.20 11.93 -13.58
C VAL A 151 11.83 13.29 -13.27
N VAL A 152 11.43 13.94 -12.16
CA VAL A 152 12.03 15.20 -11.72
C VAL A 152 13.52 15.04 -11.45
N THR A 153 13.90 14.02 -10.68
CA THR A 153 15.30 13.75 -10.36
C THR A 153 16.14 13.53 -11.61
N ARG A 154 15.60 12.83 -12.62
CA ARG A 154 16.33 12.47 -13.84
C ARG A 154 16.41 13.58 -14.87
N PHE A 155 15.29 14.26 -15.16
CA PHE A 155 15.19 15.20 -16.29
C PHE A 155 15.16 16.67 -15.85
N ARG A 156 14.90 16.94 -14.56
CA ARG A 156 14.88 18.29 -13.97
C ARG A 156 14.02 19.29 -14.74
N SER A 157 12.93 18.81 -15.36
CA SER A 157 12.03 19.60 -16.19
C SER A 157 10.60 19.54 -15.66
N LYS A 158 10.05 20.70 -15.30
CA LYS A 158 8.66 20.84 -14.84
C LYS A 158 7.66 20.39 -15.91
N LYS A 159 7.94 20.68 -17.18
CA LYS A 159 7.08 20.27 -18.30
C LYS A 159 6.97 18.75 -18.43
N ILE A 160 8.10 18.04 -18.34
CA ILE A 160 8.14 16.57 -18.39
C ILE A 160 7.48 15.98 -17.14
N GLN A 161 7.68 16.60 -15.98
CA GLN A 161 7.03 16.24 -14.73
C GLN A 161 5.50 16.33 -14.81
N ASP A 162 4.97 17.38 -15.43
CA ASP A 162 3.53 17.59 -15.57
C ASP A 162 2.94 16.64 -16.61
N TRP A 163 3.60 16.44 -17.74
CA TRP A 163 3.20 15.40 -18.71
C TRP A 163 3.25 13.98 -18.16
N CYS A 164 4.19 13.64 -17.27
CA CYS A 164 4.21 12.36 -16.57
C CYS A 164 2.92 12.15 -15.77
N TRP A 165 2.48 13.19 -15.04
CA TRP A 165 1.23 13.15 -14.28
C TRP A 165 0.01 13.05 -15.20
N ASP A 166 -0.03 13.84 -16.27
CA ASP A 166 -1.15 13.85 -17.22
C ASP A 166 -1.30 12.49 -17.89
N LEU A 167 -0.20 11.89 -18.37
CA LEU A 167 -0.20 10.55 -18.96
C LEU A 167 -0.68 9.48 -17.97
N GLY A 168 -0.21 9.54 -16.72
CA GLY A 168 -0.57 8.56 -15.70
C GLY A 168 -2.03 8.66 -15.23
N SER A 169 -2.55 9.88 -15.13
CA SER A 169 -3.90 10.17 -14.61
C SER A 169 -5.00 10.18 -15.67
N GLN A 170 -4.64 10.08 -16.95
CA GLN A 170 -5.60 10.14 -18.05
C GLN A 170 -6.48 8.88 -18.14
N LEU A 171 -7.79 9.09 -18.35
CA LEU A 171 -8.75 8.04 -18.70
C LEU A 171 -9.04 7.99 -20.21
N SER A 172 -8.94 9.13 -20.91
CA SER A 172 -9.19 9.21 -22.35
C SER A 172 -8.00 8.73 -23.17
N LYS A 173 -8.22 7.71 -24.01
CA LYS A 173 -7.24 7.20 -24.97
C LYS A 173 -6.75 8.29 -25.94
N GLN A 174 -7.62 9.20 -26.35
CA GLN A 174 -7.28 10.28 -27.28
C GLN A 174 -6.33 11.29 -26.63
N LYS A 175 -6.69 11.82 -25.46
CA LYS A 175 -5.84 12.78 -24.72
C LYS A 175 -4.49 12.15 -24.34
N PHE A 176 -4.49 10.86 -23.99
CA PHE A 176 -3.26 10.13 -23.72
C PHE A 176 -2.33 10.09 -24.94
N ARG A 177 -2.85 9.79 -26.14
CA ARG A 177 -2.08 9.75 -27.39
C ARG A 177 -1.47 11.12 -27.71
N GLN A 178 -2.26 12.18 -27.64
CA GLN A 178 -1.79 13.54 -27.90
C GLN A 178 -0.63 13.93 -26.96
N THR A 179 -0.80 13.70 -25.66
CA THR A 179 0.25 14.00 -24.66
C THR A 179 1.50 13.14 -24.89
N LYS A 180 1.31 11.88 -25.29
CA LYS A 180 2.41 10.95 -25.60
C LYS A 180 3.24 11.43 -26.79
N GLU A 181 2.58 11.86 -27.87
CA GLU A 181 3.23 12.39 -29.08
C GLU A 181 4.01 13.67 -28.77
N GLN A 182 3.40 14.60 -28.02
CA GLN A 182 4.06 15.83 -27.57
C GLN A 182 5.31 15.56 -26.72
N LEU A 183 5.24 14.58 -25.80
CA LEU A 183 6.40 14.17 -25.01
C LEU A 183 7.51 13.59 -25.88
N GLN A 184 7.16 12.75 -26.85
CA GLN A 184 8.12 12.10 -27.74
C GLN A 184 8.87 13.13 -28.60
N GLU A 185 8.15 14.10 -29.16
CA GLU A 185 8.73 15.18 -29.96
C GLU A 185 9.62 16.10 -29.12
N PHE A 186 9.19 16.43 -27.90
CA PHE A 186 9.92 17.35 -27.03
C PHE A 186 11.15 16.71 -26.37
N ASN A 187 11.05 15.45 -25.96
CA ASN A 187 12.15 14.75 -25.28
C ASN A 187 12.05 13.22 -25.49
N PRO A 188 12.72 12.68 -26.53
CA PRO A 188 12.75 11.25 -26.81
C PRO A 188 13.31 10.40 -25.66
N ASP A 189 14.23 10.92 -24.85
CA ASP A 189 14.81 10.18 -23.72
C ASP A 189 13.80 10.00 -22.56
N ALA A 190 13.00 11.02 -22.27
CA ALA A 190 11.93 10.95 -21.29
C ALA A 190 10.81 10.02 -21.76
N TYR A 191 10.49 10.05 -23.05
CA TYR A 191 9.63 9.06 -23.68
C TYR A 191 10.17 7.64 -23.46
N ASN A 192 11.42 7.38 -23.87
CA ASN A 192 12.04 6.07 -23.73
C ASN A 192 12.11 5.60 -22.27
N TYR A 193 12.31 6.51 -21.32
CA TYR A 193 12.32 6.20 -19.89
C TYR A 193 10.94 5.76 -19.38
N LEU A 194 9.88 6.54 -19.67
CA LEU A 194 8.53 6.26 -19.18
C LEU A 194 7.92 5.02 -19.85
N PHE A 195 8.10 4.88 -21.16
CA PHE A 195 7.48 3.82 -21.96
C PHE A 195 8.24 2.48 -21.91
N LYS A 196 9.38 2.41 -21.20
CA LYS A 196 9.97 1.14 -20.73
C LYS A 196 9.12 0.46 -19.65
N ILE A 197 8.30 1.22 -18.94
CA ILE A 197 7.42 0.69 -17.89
C ILE A 197 6.11 0.26 -18.55
N PRO A 198 5.61 -0.98 -18.31
CA PRO A 198 4.34 -1.43 -18.83
C PRO A 198 3.20 -0.46 -18.50
N LEU A 199 2.40 -0.10 -19.50
CA LEU A 199 1.40 0.98 -19.38
C LEU A 199 0.32 0.69 -18.33
N ASN A 200 -0.07 -0.57 -18.18
CA ASN A 200 -1.01 -1.00 -17.15
C ASN A 200 -0.48 -0.73 -15.73
N GLN A 201 0.83 -0.68 -15.50
CA GLN A 201 1.41 -0.46 -14.18
C GLN A 201 1.29 1.00 -13.69
N TRP A 202 1.24 2.00 -14.58
CA TRP A 202 1.32 3.41 -14.16
C TRP A 202 0.26 4.33 -14.77
N THR A 203 -0.49 3.89 -15.78
CA THR A 203 -1.54 4.70 -16.44
C THR A 203 -2.94 4.21 -16.13
N LEU A 204 -3.89 5.13 -15.88
CA LEU A 204 -5.29 4.77 -15.60
C LEU A 204 -6.03 4.22 -16.83
N TYR A 205 -5.78 4.75 -18.02
CA TYR A 205 -6.51 4.30 -19.22
C TYR A 205 -6.22 2.83 -19.61
N ARG A 206 -5.10 2.25 -19.15
CA ARG A 206 -4.75 0.81 -19.32
C ARG A 206 -4.87 0.00 -18.04
N ASP A 207 -5.38 0.59 -16.96
CA ASP A 207 -5.42 -0.06 -15.66
C ASP A 207 -6.56 -1.08 -15.53
N GLU A 208 -7.57 -1.02 -16.39
CA GLU A 208 -8.80 -1.83 -16.28
C GLU A 208 -9.55 -1.62 -14.95
N LYS A 209 -9.46 -0.40 -14.39
CA LYS A 209 -10.08 0.01 -13.12
C LYS A 209 -9.59 -0.78 -11.88
N ARG A 210 -8.50 -1.55 -11.98
CA ARG A 210 -7.96 -2.37 -10.89
C ARG A 210 -7.57 -1.55 -9.66
N ARG A 211 -7.01 -0.34 -9.85
CA ARG A 211 -6.59 0.54 -8.74
C ARG A 211 -7.68 1.45 -8.19
N TRP A 212 -8.93 1.32 -8.67
CA TRP A 212 -10.07 2.15 -8.22
C TRP A 212 -9.80 3.67 -8.30
N GLY A 213 -9.04 4.11 -9.31
CA GLY A 213 -8.64 5.52 -9.46
C GLY A 213 -7.55 5.99 -8.48
N THR A 214 -7.05 5.11 -7.60
CA THR A 214 -5.97 5.42 -6.65
C THR A 214 -4.64 5.56 -7.38
N LEU A 215 -4.13 6.77 -7.49
CA LEU A 215 -2.89 7.06 -8.22
C LEU A 215 -1.63 7.01 -7.35
N THR A 216 -1.79 7.08 -6.03
CA THR A 216 -0.67 7.38 -5.13
C THR A 216 -0.72 6.57 -3.85
N THR A 217 0.45 6.28 -3.28
CA THR A 217 0.66 5.64 -1.97
C THR A 217 0.43 6.60 -0.79
N ASN A 218 -0.39 7.65 -0.97
CA ASN A 218 -0.68 8.67 0.05
C ASN A 218 -1.17 8.03 1.35
N ILE A 219 -1.92 6.93 1.27
CA ILE A 219 -2.51 6.27 2.44
C ILE A 219 -1.45 5.57 3.31
N SER A 220 -0.48 4.87 2.70
CA SER A 220 0.60 4.23 3.44
C SER A 220 1.61 5.26 3.95
N GLU A 221 1.93 6.30 3.16
CA GLU A 221 2.78 7.42 3.60
C GLU A 221 2.16 8.20 4.76
N SER A 222 0.85 8.50 4.69
CA SER A 222 0.12 9.18 5.76
C SER A 222 0.13 8.34 7.04
N TYR A 223 -0.10 7.04 6.93
CA TYR A 223 -0.03 6.16 8.09
C TYR A 223 1.39 6.02 8.64
N ASN A 224 2.39 5.95 7.77
CA ASN A 224 3.80 5.99 8.15
C ASN A 224 4.14 7.26 8.93
N ASN A 225 3.55 8.41 8.57
CA ASN A 225 3.70 9.64 9.35
C ASN A 225 3.05 9.55 10.74
N ILE A 226 1.88 8.90 10.88
CA ILE A 226 1.27 8.59 12.19
C ILE A 226 2.22 7.74 13.05
N LEU A 227 2.97 6.84 12.42
CA LEU A 227 3.94 5.97 13.09
C LEU A 227 5.31 6.62 13.34
N LYS A 228 5.55 7.88 12.96
CA LYS A 228 6.88 8.51 13.02
C LYS A 228 7.52 8.44 14.42
N GLY A 229 6.75 8.70 15.48
CA GLY A 229 7.23 8.58 16.86
C GLY A 229 7.37 7.13 17.34
N VAL A 230 6.57 6.22 16.80
CA VAL A 230 6.53 4.79 17.15
C VAL A 230 7.85 4.08 16.78
N ARG A 231 8.52 4.57 15.74
CA ARG A 231 9.80 4.03 15.22
C ARG A 231 10.96 4.10 16.21
N PHE A 232 10.84 4.89 17.27
CA PHE A 232 11.86 5.00 18.33
C PHE A 232 11.61 4.02 19.49
N LEU A 233 10.43 3.39 19.53
CA LEU A 233 10.04 2.53 20.63
C LEU A 233 10.72 1.14 20.55
N PRO A 234 10.92 0.46 21.69
CA PRO A 234 11.28 -0.95 21.70
C PRO A 234 10.24 -1.81 20.97
N CYS A 235 10.65 -2.94 20.39
CA CYS A 235 9.79 -3.77 19.52
C CYS A 235 8.43 -4.09 20.13
N ARG A 236 8.38 -4.44 21.43
CA ARG A 236 7.11 -4.70 22.13
C ARG A 236 6.18 -3.48 22.15
N ALA A 237 6.71 -2.32 22.54
CA ALA A 237 5.94 -1.08 22.63
C ALA A 237 5.52 -0.58 21.25
N LEU A 238 6.34 -0.82 20.22
CA LEU A 238 5.97 -0.58 18.83
C LEU A 238 4.75 -1.41 18.45
N VAL A 239 4.77 -2.74 18.66
CA VAL A 239 3.63 -3.61 18.32
C VAL A 239 2.38 -3.19 19.08
N ASP A 240 2.51 -2.93 20.38
CA ASP A 240 1.41 -2.42 21.22
C ASP A 240 0.82 -1.10 20.68
N THR A 241 1.68 -0.17 20.29
CA THR A 241 1.23 1.10 19.70
C THR A 241 0.53 0.88 18.36
N THR A 242 0.96 -0.07 17.51
CA THR A 242 0.23 -0.37 16.26
C THR A 242 -1.20 -0.85 16.52
N PHE A 243 -1.41 -1.61 17.60
CA PHE A 243 -2.75 -2.03 18.01
C PHE A 243 -3.60 -0.82 18.43
N HIS A 244 -3.08 0.02 19.33
CA HIS A 244 -3.79 1.21 19.80
C HIS A 244 -4.10 2.20 18.67
N LYS A 245 -3.17 2.43 17.73
CA LYS A 245 -3.42 3.30 16.57
C LYS A 245 -4.50 2.73 15.64
N THR A 246 -4.50 1.43 15.41
CA THR A 246 -5.55 0.77 14.62
C THR A 246 -6.91 0.90 15.32
N LEU A 247 -6.95 0.69 16.64
CA LEU A 247 -8.17 0.84 17.45
C LEU A 247 -8.70 2.27 17.46
N ASP A 248 -7.84 3.28 17.57
CA ASP A 248 -8.23 4.69 17.53
C ASP A 248 -8.91 5.04 16.20
N LEU A 249 -8.39 4.53 15.08
CA LEU A 249 -9.02 4.71 13.76
C LEU A 249 -10.41 4.07 13.73
N PHE A 250 -10.56 2.86 14.26
CA PHE A 250 -11.88 2.21 14.34
C PHE A 250 -12.87 2.96 15.22
N ARG A 251 -12.43 3.47 16.37
CA ARG A 251 -13.27 4.30 17.25
C ARG A 251 -13.70 5.59 16.57
N GLN A 252 -12.81 6.25 15.82
CA GLN A 252 -13.15 7.45 15.06
C GLN A 252 -14.23 7.16 14.00
N GLU A 253 -14.14 6.04 13.30
CA GLU A 253 -15.14 5.66 12.30
C GLU A 253 -16.47 5.24 12.93
N GLN A 254 -16.45 4.52 14.06
CA GLN A 254 -17.67 4.19 14.81
C GLN A 254 -18.39 5.45 15.31
N ASN A 255 -17.64 6.43 15.82
CA ASN A 255 -18.19 7.72 16.27
C ASN A 255 -18.80 8.54 15.13
N LYS A 256 -18.27 8.42 13.90
CA LYS A 256 -18.88 9.06 12.73
C LYS A 256 -20.13 8.31 12.28
N SER A 257 -20.05 6.98 12.23
CA SER A 257 -21.16 6.12 11.82
C SER A 257 -22.38 6.29 12.72
N SER A 258 -22.20 6.32 14.05
CA SER A 258 -23.28 6.57 15.02
C SER A 258 -23.98 7.93 14.85
N ARG A 259 -23.34 8.90 14.20
CA ARG A 259 -23.91 10.22 13.88
C ARG A 259 -24.53 10.29 12.48
N CYS A 260 -24.35 9.26 11.64
CA CYS A 260 -24.91 9.22 10.30
C CYS A 260 -26.40 8.85 10.38
N ARG A 261 -27.26 9.72 9.82
CA ARG A 261 -28.70 9.48 9.69
C ARG A 261 -29.09 8.90 8.32
N SER A 262 -28.11 8.65 7.46
CA SER A 262 -28.26 8.12 6.11
C SER A 262 -27.25 7.01 5.84
N PRO A 263 -27.53 6.09 4.89
CA PRO A 263 -26.58 5.06 4.45
C PRO A 263 -25.27 5.63 3.87
N ILE A 264 -25.30 6.87 3.40
CA ILE A 264 -24.14 7.61 2.87
C ILE A 264 -23.68 8.59 3.95
N VAL A 265 -22.38 8.61 4.27
CA VAL A 265 -21.79 9.60 5.17
C VAL A 265 -22.02 11.01 4.59
N GLY A 266 -22.44 11.97 5.42
CA GLY A 266 -22.92 13.28 4.97
C GLY A 266 -22.01 14.01 3.97
N GLU A 267 -20.68 13.96 4.16
CA GLU A 267 -19.70 14.55 3.23
C GLU A 267 -19.81 13.97 1.80
N HIS A 268 -20.01 12.65 1.67
CA HIS A 268 -20.18 11.99 0.38
C HIS A 268 -21.54 12.28 -0.25
N TYR A 269 -22.58 12.43 0.57
CA TYR A 269 -23.91 12.80 0.09
C TYR A 269 -23.92 14.22 -0.50
N VAL A 270 -23.26 15.17 0.17
CA VAL A 270 -23.08 16.54 -0.35
C VAL A 270 -22.32 16.54 -1.67
N ALA A 271 -21.21 15.81 -1.76
CA ALA A 271 -20.44 15.70 -3.01
C ALA A 271 -21.26 15.05 -4.14
N PHE A 272 -22.07 14.03 -3.83
CA PHE A 272 -22.98 13.42 -4.79
C PHE A 272 -24.03 14.42 -5.29
N LEU A 273 -24.66 15.19 -4.41
CA LEU A 273 -25.63 16.21 -4.78
C LEU A 273 -25.00 17.31 -5.66
N GLN A 274 -23.78 17.75 -5.35
CA GLN A 274 -23.05 18.70 -6.16
C GLN A 274 -22.76 18.14 -7.57
N LEU A 275 -22.25 16.92 -7.68
CA LEU A 275 -22.01 16.28 -8.97
C LEU A 275 -23.30 16.09 -9.77
N LYS A 276 -24.41 15.74 -9.09
CA LYS A 276 -25.73 15.62 -9.71
C LYS A 276 -26.22 16.96 -10.26
N GLN A 277 -26.02 18.06 -9.52
CA GLN A 277 -26.34 19.41 -9.99
C GLN A 277 -25.48 19.82 -11.19
N THR A 278 -24.17 19.55 -11.15
CA THR A 278 -23.26 19.87 -12.27
C THR A 278 -23.59 19.05 -13.52
N ALA A 279 -23.97 17.78 -13.37
CA ALA A 279 -24.44 16.96 -14.48
C ALA A 279 -25.72 17.53 -15.11
N ALA A 280 -26.68 17.97 -14.27
CA ALA A 280 -27.93 18.57 -14.74
C ALA A 280 -27.75 19.95 -15.41
N THR A 281 -26.63 20.65 -15.20
CA THR A 281 -26.32 21.91 -15.91
C THR A 281 -25.63 21.72 -17.26
N HIS A 282 -25.29 20.48 -17.61
CA HIS A 282 -24.65 20.12 -18.89
C HIS A 282 -25.55 19.26 -19.80
N GLU A 283 -26.80 19.03 -19.40
CA GLU A 283 -27.92 18.60 -20.25
C GLU A 283 -28.74 19.82 -20.71
#